data_AF-A0A914CL72-F1
#
_entry.id   AF-A0A914CL72-F1
#
_cell.length_a   1.000
_cell.length_b   1.000
_cell.length_c   1.000
_cell.angle_alpha   90.00
_cell.angle_beta   90.00
_cell.angle_gamma   90.00
#
_symmetry.space_group_name_H-M   'P 1'
#
loop_
_entity.id
_entity.type
_entity.pdbx_description
1 polymer ?
#
loop_
_entity_poly.entity_id
_entity_poly.type
_entity_poly.pdbx_seq_one_letter_code
_entity_poly.pdbx_strand_id
1 'polypeptide(L)'
;MNEDITTDAVVSLKATNELVVNEVIPGDEAEDEPEPDISHTKNSLPWESLFAAAEEMDLDNAIETAIKTLKNGKEVGKLSVIRTLADLLDSDGEDCIQKIFPLVQEVLAEESSNLDLHCEAAVVFKNIIKDKRWENRFSGLSEKLLNFILQNVENQRENVTAAAWLETLSEIADAIPIQAVTDLVIFGTTGQVASITC
;
A
#
# COMPACT_ATOMS: atom_id res chain seq x y z
N MET A 1 52.17 -6.90 -39.63
CA MET A 1 52.28 -6.92 -38.16
C MET A 1 50.91 -7.40 -37.70
N ASN A 2 50.60 -8.72 -37.62
CA ASN A 2 51.22 -9.84 -36.87
C ASN A 2 51.56 -9.34 -35.45
N GLU A 3 50.99 -9.82 -34.34
CA GLU A 3 50.50 -11.14 -33.89
C GLU A 3 49.21 -10.95 -33.04
N ASP A 4 48.14 -11.76 -33.07
CA ASP A 4 47.89 -13.17 -32.71
C ASP A 4 48.08 -13.58 -31.23
N ILE A 5 47.22 -14.53 -30.80
CA ILE A 5 47.09 -15.30 -29.52
C ILE A 5 45.87 -14.85 -28.67
N THR A 6 44.65 -15.41 -28.81
CA THR A 6 44.08 -16.71 -28.33
C THR A 6 44.31 -16.96 -26.82
N THR A 7 43.37 -17.40 -25.98
CA THR A 7 42.53 -18.61 -26.09
C THR A 7 41.49 -18.62 -24.95
N ASP A 8 40.38 -19.29 -25.25
CA ASP A 8 39.25 -19.73 -24.44
C ASP A 8 39.51 -20.22 -23.02
N ALA A 9 38.53 -19.99 -22.14
CA ALA A 9 38.21 -20.88 -21.03
C ALA A 9 36.68 -20.96 -20.85
N VAL A 10 36.04 -21.77 -21.69
CA VAL A 10 34.69 -22.30 -21.46
C VAL A 10 34.82 -23.47 -20.48
N VAL A 11 34.46 -23.27 -19.22
CA VAL A 11 34.39 -24.37 -18.25
C VAL A 11 32.99 -25.00 -18.32
N SER A 12 32.94 -26.14 -19.02
CA SER A 12 31.86 -27.12 -18.95
C SER A 12 31.92 -27.86 -17.62
N LEU A 13 30.88 -27.76 -16.78
CA LEU A 13 30.65 -28.71 -15.70
C LEU A 13 29.75 -29.84 -16.24
N LYS A 14 30.37 -30.98 -16.54
CA LYS A 14 29.68 -32.25 -16.80
C LYS A 14 29.32 -32.91 -15.48
N ALA A 15 28.08 -33.41 -15.43
CA ALA A 15 27.56 -34.27 -14.38
C ALA A 15 28.32 -35.60 -14.27
N THR A 16 28.51 -36.09 -13.05
CA THR A 16 28.72 -37.50 -12.74
C THR A 16 27.90 -37.86 -11.52
N ASN A 17 26.83 -38.60 -11.79
CA ASN A 17 25.96 -39.29 -10.84
C ASN A 17 26.60 -40.66 -10.59
N GLU A 18 27.23 -40.86 -9.43
CA GLU A 18 27.72 -42.18 -9.02
C GLU A 18 26.93 -42.67 -7.81
N LEU A 19 26.04 -43.62 -8.09
CA LEU A 19 25.34 -44.46 -7.14
C LEU A 19 26.35 -45.46 -6.56
N VAL A 20 26.71 -45.30 -5.28
CA VAL A 20 27.46 -46.32 -4.55
C VAL A 20 26.46 -47.32 -3.99
N VAL A 21 26.40 -48.48 -4.66
CA VAL A 21 25.79 -49.70 -4.15
C VAL A 21 26.77 -50.31 -3.15
N ASN A 22 26.43 -50.31 -1.86
CA ASN A 22 27.21 -51.03 -0.85
C ASN A 22 26.61 -52.41 -0.59
N GLU A 23 27.49 -53.40 -0.71
CA GLU A 23 27.29 -54.83 -0.56
C GLU A 23 26.77 -55.23 0.82
N VAL A 24 25.95 -56.28 0.81
CA VAL A 24 25.49 -57.04 1.97
C VAL A 24 26.60 -58.00 2.41
N ILE A 25 27.05 -57.91 3.66
CA ILE A 25 27.84 -58.97 4.33
C ILE A 25 27.10 -59.36 5.63
N PRO A 26 26.94 -60.67 5.93
CA PRO A 26 25.96 -61.15 6.90
C PRO A 26 26.53 -61.42 8.30
N GLY A 27 25.66 -61.20 9.28
CA GLY A 27 25.62 -61.93 10.56
C GLY A 27 26.59 -61.44 11.64
N ASP A 28 26.06 -60.77 12.65
CA ASP A 28 26.38 -61.06 14.05
C ASP A 28 25.28 -60.45 14.96
N GLU A 29 24.66 -61.37 15.71
CA GLU A 29 24.03 -61.25 17.03
C GLU A 29 23.13 -60.04 17.35
N ALA A 30 21.82 -60.29 17.37
CA ALA A 30 20.81 -59.39 17.92
C ALA A 30 20.89 -59.37 19.46
N GLU A 31 21.47 -58.31 20.00
CA GLU A 31 21.21 -57.89 21.38
C GLU A 31 19.95 -57.01 21.39
N ASP A 32 18.87 -57.51 22.01
CA ASP A 32 17.64 -56.76 22.27
C ASP A 32 17.91 -55.63 23.28
N GLU A 33 18.44 -54.51 22.80
CA GLU A 33 18.40 -53.24 23.51
C GLU A 33 16.95 -52.71 23.48
N PRO A 34 16.30 -52.43 24.63
CA PRO A 34 14.96 -51.87 24.61
C PRO A 34 15.00 -50.47 23.99
N GLU A 35 14.29 -50.28 22.87
CA GLU A 35 14.14 -48.98 22.23
C GLU A 35 13.74 -47.92 23.27
N PRO A 36 14.40 -46.76 23.33
CA PRO A 36 13.99 -45.70 24.22
C PRO A 36 12.58 -45.26 23.82
N ASP A 37 11.63 -45.39 24.76
CA ASP A 37 10.30 -44.79 24.66
C ASP A 37 10.48 -43.28 24.45
N ILE A 38 10.51 -42.87 23.18
CA ILE A 38 10.33 -41.47 22.79
C ILE A 38 8.87 -41.20 23.07
N SER A 39 8.58 -41.01 24.36
CA SER A 39 7.35 -40.39 24.82
C SER A 39 7.24 -39.13 23.99
N HIS A 40 6.31 -39.15 23.04
CA HIS A 40 5.99 -38.00 22.23
C HIS A 40 5.60 -36.92 23.22
N THR A 41 6.55 -36.05 23.55
CA THR A 41 6.29 -34.84 24.31
C THR A 41 5.26 -34.12 23.47
N LYS A 42 4.01 -34.16 23.95
CA LYS A 42 2.85 -33.51 23.36
C LYS A 42 3.03 -32.00 23.51
N ASN A 43 4.06 -31.46 22.87
CA ASN A 43 4.12 -30.08 22.44
C ASN A 43 3.47 -30.01 21.05
N SER A 44 2.30 -30.66 20.91
CA SER A 44 1.47 -30.43 19.74
C SER A 44 1.04 -28.98 19.83
N LEU A 45 1.48 -28.17 18.87
CA LEU A 45 0.88 -26.86 18.64
C LEU A 45 -0.65 -27.09 18.60
N PRO A 46 -1.44 -26.27 19.30
CA PRO A 46 -2.88 -26.46 19.35
C PRO A 46 -3.46 -25.96 18.02
N TRP A 47 -3.23 -26.72 16.96
CA TRP A 47 -3.62 -26.39 15.59
C TRP A 47 -5.11 -26.04 15.54
N GLU A 48 -5.96 -26.81 16.22
CA GLU A 48 -7.39 -26.52 16.35
C GLU A 48 -7.69 -25.19 17.03
N SER A 49 -6.91 -24.80 18.05
CA SER A 49 -7.07 -23.48 18.68
C SER A 49 -6.53 -22.35 17.81
N LEU A 50 -5.50 -22.61 16.99
CA LEU A 50 -4.96 -21.65 16.03
C LEU A 50 -5.90 -21.48 14.84
N PHE A 51 -6.51 -22.56 14.35
CA PHE A 51 -7.52 -22.53 13.29
C PHE A 51 -8.84 -21.94 13.79
N ALA A 52 -9.29 -22.27 15.00
CA ALA A 52 -10.44 -21.61 15.61
C ALA A 52 -10.18 -20.12 15.85
N ALA A 53 -8.98 -19.75 16.31
CA ALA A 53 -8.59 -18.34 16.43
C ALA A 53 -8.50 -17.66 15.05
N ALA A 54 -8.12 -18.38 13.99
CA ALA A 54 -8.09 -17.87 12.62
C ALA A 54 -9.47 -17.84 11.94
N GLU A 55 -10.41 -18.68 12.37
CA GLU A 55 -11.83 -18.63 11.96
C GLU A 55 -12.60 -17.55 12.74
N GLU A 56 -12.16 -17.24 13.97
CA GLU A 56 -12.61 -16.09 14.76
C GLU A 56 -11.93 -14.77 14.34
N MET A 57 -10.84 -14.85 13.57
CA MET A 57 -10.39 -13.72 12.77
C MET A 57 -11.43 -13.54 11.67
N ASP A 58 -12.45 -12.75 12.00
CA ASP A 58 -13.32 -12.12 11.03
C ASP A 58 -12.39 -11.64 9.91
N LEU A 59 -12.60 -12.14 8.69
CA LEU A 59 -11.99 -11.59 7.49
C LEU A 59 -12.60 -10.20 7.35
N ASP A 60 -12.14 -9.30 8.22
CA ASP A 60 -12.72 -7.99 8.42
C ASP A 60 -12.79 -7.38 7.02
N ASN A 61 -13.99 -6.93 6.67
CA ASN A 61 -14.20 -6.12 5.48
C ASN A 61 -13.06 -5.08 5.41
N ALA A 62 -12.24 -5.10 4.36
CA ALA A 62 -11.02 -4.30 4.28
C ALA A 62 -11.31 -2.80 4.52
N ILE A 63 -12.49 -2.36 4.08
CA ILE A 63 -13.03 -1.03 4.34
C ILE A 63 -13.26 -0.78 5.84
N GLU A 64 -13.85 -1.72 6.58
CA GLU A 64 -14.10 -1.58 8.02
C GLU A 64 -12.80 -1.55 8.82
N THR A 65 -11.83 -2.40 8.49
CA THR A 65 -10.49 -2.35 9.10
C THR A 65 -9.81 -1.02 8.83
N ALA A 66 -9.88 -0.52 7.59
CA ALA A 66 -9.34 0.77 7.21
C ALA A 66 -10.01 1.92 7.98
N ILE A 67 -11.34 1.92 8.09
CA ILE A 67 -12.10 2.91 8.86
C ILE A 67 -11.67 2.89 10.34
N LYS A 68 -11.62 1.70 10.95
CA LYS A 68 -11.21 1.55 12.35
C LYS A 68 -9.80 2.05 12.58
N THR A 69 -8.89 1.77 11.65
CA THR A 69 -7.50 2.22 11.69
C THR A 69 -7.37 3.73 11.51
N LEU A 70 -8.13 4.34 10.59
CA LEU A 70 -8.11 5.78 10.39
C LEU A 70 -8.66 6.54 11.60
N LYS A 71 -9.73 6.03 12.24
CA LYS A 71 -10.36 6.68 13.40
C LYS A 71 -9.57 6.52 14.70
N ASN A 72 -9.07 5.31 14.98
CA ASN A 72 -8.55 4.97 16.30
C ASN A 72 -7.07 4.53 16.27
N GLY A 73 -6.49 4.36 15.08
CA GLY A 73 -5.13 3.89 14.91
C GLY A 73 -4.09 4.97 15.22
N LYS A 74 -2.86 4.51 15.43
CA LYS A 74 -1.68 5.38 15.48
C LYS A 74 -1.32 5.85 14.08
N GLU A 75 -0.57 6.94 14.01
CA GLU A 75 -0.02 7.52 12.77
C GLU A 75 0.49 6.48 11.76
N VAL A 76 1.33 5.53 12.20
CA VAL A 76 1.87 4.48 11.32
C VAL A 76 0.77 3.64 10.66
N GLY A 77 -0.31 3.35 11.38
CA GLY A 77 -1.47 2.63 10.85
C GLY A 77 -2.25 3.49 9.84
N LYS A 78 -2.46 4.77 10.17
CA LYS A 78 -3.11 5.73 9.26
C LYS A 78 -2.32 5.90 7.96
N LEU A 79 -1.01 6.06 8.05
CA LEU A 79 -0.07 6.08 6.91
C LEU A 79 -0.18 4.81 6.07
N SER A 80 -0.24 3.64 6.72
CA SER A 80 -0.40 2.37 6.01
C SER A 80 -1.67 2.34 5.19
N VAL A 81 -2.82 2.78 5.75
CA VAL A 81 -4.09 2.83 5.02
C VAL A 81 -4.01 3.79 3.83
N ILE A 82 -3.40 4.97 4.02
CA ILE A 82 -3.22 5.96 2.95
C ILE A 82 -2.40 5.37 1.80
N ARG A 83 -1.28 4.69 2.09
CA ARG A 83 -0.43 4.05 1.07
C ARG A 83 -1.17 3.01 0.24
N THR A 84 -2.08 2.26 0.86
CA THR A 84 -2.84 1.18 0.21
C THR A 84 -4.16 1.66 -0.38
N LEU A 85 -4.44 2.97 -0.46
CA LEU A 85 -5.71 3.48 -0.99
C LEU A 85 -5.97 3.05 -2.43
N ALA A 86 -4.93 2.96 -3.26
CA ALA A 86 -5.08 2.50 -4.64
C ALA A 86 -5.54 1.03 -4.70
N ASP A 87 -5.00 0.18 -3.82
CA ASP A 87 -5.39 -1.23 -3.72
C ASP A 87 -6.82 -1.40 -3.18
N LEU A 88 -7.20 -0.58 -2.19
CA LEU A 88 -8.58 -0.52 -1.67
C LEU A 88 -9.56 -0.01 -2.73
N LEU A 89 -9.16 1.00 -3.51
CA LEU A 89 -9.95 1.51 -4.62
C LEU A 89 -10.16 0.44 -5.70
N ASP A 90 -9.15 -0.39 -5.96
CA ASP A 90 -9.27 -1.48 -6.92
C ASP A 90 -10.22 -2.58 -6.46
N SER A 91 -10.11 -2.95 -5.19
CA SER A 91 -10.83 -4.07 -4.59
C SER A 91 -12.28 -3.71 -4.26
N ASP A 92 -12.49 -2.59 -3.55
CA ASP A 92 -13.78 -2.20 -2.97
C ASP A 92 -14.46 -1.06 -3.74
N GLY A 93 -13.75 -0.39 -4.64
CA GLY A 93 -14.31 0.58 -5.59
C GLY A 93 -15.07 1.74 -4.95
N GLU A 94 -16.38 1.80 -5.20
CA GLU A 94 -17.21 2.92 -4.77
C GLU A 94 -17.28 3.04 -3.23
N ASP A 95 -17.23 1.93 -2.51
CA ASP A 95 -17.21 1.97 -1.04
C ASP A 95 -15.95 2.67 -0.51
N CYS A 96 -14.80 2.47 -1.17
CA CYS A 96 -13.58 3.20 -0.87
C CYS A 96 -13.79 4.72 -1.11
N ILE A 97 -14.33 5.09 -2.28
CA ILE A 97 -14.58 6.48 -2.69
C ILE A 97 -15.55 7.20 -1.74
N GLN A 98 -16.57 6.50 -1.24
CA GLN A 98 -17.63 7.10 -0.41
C GLN A 98 -17.29 7.11 1.08
N LYS A 99 -16.52 6.14 1.57
CA LYS A 99 -16.25 5.99 3.01
C LYS A 99 -14.81 6.36 3.39
N ILE A 100 -13.83 5.87 2.64
CA ILE A 100 -12.42 6.01 3.01
C ILE A 100 -11.87 7.38 2.60
N PHE A 101 -12.11 7.82 1.37
CA PHE A 101 -11.56 9.11 0.91
C PHE A 101 -12.01 10.31 1.76
N PRO A 102 -13.31 10.45 2.10
CA PRO A 102 -13.74 11.51 3.02
C PRO A 102 -13.14 11.36 4.41
N LEU A 103 -12.98 10.13 4.92
CA LEU A 103 -12.37 9.89 6.22
C LEU A 103 -10.87 10.23 6.22
N VAL A 104 -10.16 9.98 5.13
CA VAL A 104 -8.77 10.44 4.95
C VAL A 104 -8.71 11.96 4.99
N GLN A 105 -9.68 12.66 4.38
CA GLN A 105 -9.76 14.13 4.48
C GLN A 105 -9.98 14.62 5.91
N GLU A 106 -10.86 13.97 6.67
CA GLU A 106 -11.08 14.27 8.09
C GLU A 106 -9.78 14.08 8.89
N VAL A 107 -9.08 12.96 8.70
CA VAL A 107 -7.80 12.67 9.36
C VAL A 107 -6.74 13.72 9.04
N LEU A 108 -6.64 14.15 7.78
CA LEU A 108 -5.69 15.19 7.36
C LEU A 108 -6.06 16.58 7.93
N ALA A 109 -7.33 16.86 8.16
CA ALA A 109 -7.75 18.08 8.82
C ALA A 109 -7.41 18.06 10.32
N GLU A 110 -7.62 16.92 10.99
CA GLU A 110 -7.26 16.71 12.40
C GLU A 110 -5.75 16.74 12.63
N GLU A 111 -4.98 16.10 11.75
CA GLU A 111 -3.51 16.01 11.82
C GLU A 111 -2.81 17.04 10.93
N SER A 112 -3.29 18.29 10.95
CA SER A 112 -2.84 19.40 10.09
C SER A 112 -1.32 19.68 10.09
N SER A 113 -0.61 19.37 11.19
CA SER A 113 0.84 19.54 11.31
C SER A 113 1.65 18.29 10.96
N ASN A 114 1.00 17.16 10.63
CA ASN A 114 1.68 15.90 10.35
C ASN A 114 2.15 15.84 8.89
N LEU A 115 3.43 16.16 8.66
CA LEU A 115 4.00 16.20 7.32
C LEU A 115 3.96 14.86 6.60
N ASP A 116 4.19 13.76 7.30
CA ASP A 116 4.27 12.44 6.68
C ASP A 116 2.91 12.01 6.12
N LEU A 117 1.83 12.22 6.88
CA LEU A 117 0.46 11.92 6.43
C LEU A 117 0.08 12.75 5.20
N HIS A 118 0.36 14.05 5.23
CA HIS A 118 0.01 14.94 4.12
C HIS A 118 0.83 14.65 2.86
N CYS A 119 2.13 14.44 2.97
CA CYS A 119 2.99 14.09 1.84
C CYS A 119 2.54 12.78 1.18
N GLU A 120 2.29 11.76 1.99
CA GLU A 120 1.87 10.45 1.49
C GLU A 120 0.50 10.53 0.79
N ALA A 121 -0.48 11.20 1.41
CA ALA A 121 -1.80 11.37 0.81
C ALA A 121 -1.74 12.15 -0.50
N ALA A 122 -0.90 13.20 -0.56
CA ALA A 122 -0.70 14.00 -1.76
C ALA A 122 -0.12 13.17 -2.91
N VAL A 123 0.89 12.34 -2.63
CA VAL A 123 1.48 11.40 -3.61
C VAL A 123 0.45 10.39 -4.09
N VAL A 124 -0.32 9.79 -3.18
CA VAL A 124 -1.34 8.81 -3.53
C VAL A 124 -2.45 9.42 -4.39
N PHE A 125 -2.98 10.57 -4.01
CA PHE A 125 -4.02 11.26 -4.79
C PHE A 125 -3.52 11.66 -6.17
N LYS A 126 -2.29 12.17 -6.26
CA LYS A 126 -1.62 12.45 -7.52
C LYS A 126 -1.57 11.23 -8.42
N ASN A 127 -1.11 10.10 -7.87
CA ASN A 127 -0.97 8.86 -8.64
C ASN A 127 -2.35 8.37 -9.12
N ILE A 128 -3.39 8.53 -8.30
CA ILE A 128 -4.76 8.17 -8.68
C ILE A 128 -5.29 9.05 -9.81
N ILE A 129 -5.03 10.36 -9.78
CA ILE A 129 -5.45 11.27 -10.86
C ILE A 129 -4.68 10.98 -12.16
N LYS A 130 -3.37 10.70 -12.08
CA LYS A 130 -2.53 10.49 -13.27
C LYS A 130 -2.77 9.14 -13.95
N ASP A 131 -3.28 8.16 -13.23
CA ASP A 131 -3.56 6.84 -13.78
C ASP A 131 -4.98 6.76 -14.39
N LYS A 132 -5.01 6.61 -15.71
CA LYS A 132 -6.22 6.62 -16.51
C LYS A 132 -7.09 5.38 -16.38
N ARG A 133 -6.62 4.33 -15.69
CA ARG A 133 -7.41 3.12 -15.47
C ARG A 133 -8.70 3.39 -14.69
N TRP A 134 -8.70 4.42 -13.84
CA TRP A 134 -9.83 4.77 -13.00
C TRP A 134 -10.80 5.76 -13.66
N GLU A 135 -10.36 6.54 -14.67
CA GLU A 135 -11.21 7.50 -15.41
C GLU A 135 -12.46 6.85 -16.00
N ASN A 136 -12.33 5.64 -16.57
CA ASN A 136 -13.44 4.92 -17.17
C ASN A 136 -14.29 4.15 -16.15
N ARG A 137 -13.70 3.80 -15.00
CA ARG A 137 -14.36 2.99 -13.96
C ARG A 137 -15.19 3.87 -13.01
N PHE A 138 -14.69 5.05 -12.69
CA PHE A 138 -15.28 5.97 -11.72
C PHE A 138 -15.35 7.39 -12.29
N SER A 139 -16.47 7.69 -12.97
CA SER A 139 -16.73 9.03 -13.49
C SER A 139 -16.76 10.06 -12.36
N GLY A 140 -16.04 11.16 -12.50
CA GLY A 140 -16.01 12.21 -11.48
C GLY A 140 -14.94 12.02 -10.39
N LEU A 141 -14.18 10.92 -10.42
CA LEU A 141 -13.16 10.65 -9.39
C LEU A 141 -12.05 11.70 -9.40
N SER A 142 -11.50 12.01 -10.58
CA SER A 142 -10.43 13.01 -10.72
C SER A 142 -10.87 14.38 -10.23
N GLU A 143 -12.10 14.80 -10.53
CA GLU A 143 -12.69 16.05 -10.05
C GLU A 143 -12.89 16.03 -8.52
N LYS A 144 -13.33 14.90 -7.95
CA LYS A 144 -13.47 14.73 -6.51
C LYS A 144 -12.12 14.84 -5.78
N LEU A 145 -11.09 14.18 -6.30
CA LEU A 145 -9.73 14.24 -5.74
C LEU A 145 -9.12 15.63 -5.90
N LEU A 146 -9.34 16.30 -7.03
CA LEU A 146 -8.92 17.68 -7.22
C LEU A 146 -9.55 18.58 -6.15
N ASN A 147 -10.85 18.46 -5.90
CA ASN A 147 -11.53 19.22 -4.86
C ASN A 147 -10.92 18.96 -3.46
N PHE A 148 -10.58 17.72 -3.14
CA PHE A 148 -9.87 17.39 -1.90
C PHE A 148 -8.49 18.03 -1.81
N ILE A 149 -7.70 18.01 -2.88
CA ILE A 149 -6.38 18.67 -2.93
C ILE A 149 -6.54 20.17 -2.67
N LEU A 150 -7.51 20.81 -3.32
CA LEU A 150 -7.77 22.25 -3.16
C LEU A 150 -8.25 22.60 -1.75
N GLN A 151 -9.09 21.77 -1.14
CA GLN A 151 -9.48 21.93 0.26
C GLN A 151 -8.27 21.84 1.19
N ASN A 152 -7.33 20.92 0.93
CA ASN A 152 -6.10 20.85 1.73
C ASN A 152 -5.17 22.05 1.50
N VAL A 153 -5.09 22.58 0.27
CA VAL A 153 -4.33 23.83 0.04
C VAL A 153 -4.89 24.97 0.90
N GLU A 154 -6.21 25.11 0.99
CA GLU A 154 -6.84 26.17 1.79
C GLU A 154 -6.73 25.90 3.30
N ASN A 155 -7.02 24.67 3.74
CA ASN A 155 -7.02 24.31 5.16
C ASN A 155 -5.62 24.31 5.78
N GLN A 156 -4.58 24.05 4.97
CA GLN A 156 -3.20 23.93 5.45
C GLN A 156 -2.37 25.20 5.25
N ARG A 157 -2.98 26.35 4.89
CA ARG A 157 -2.27 27.61 4.59
C ARG A 157 -1.22 28.04 5.61
N GLU A 158 -1.42 27.72 6.88
CA GLU A 158 -0.54 28.10 7.99
C GLU A 158 0.48 27.01 8.35
N ASN A 159 0.41 25.84 7.70
CA ASN A 159 1.26 24.68 7.94
C ASN A 159 2.24 24.44 6.79
N VAL A 160 3.40 23.86 7.12
CA VAL A 160 4.39 23.42 6.10
C VAL A 160 3.79 22.37 5.15
N THR A 161 2.75 21.67 5.59
CA THR A 161 2.00 20.67 4.83
C THR A 161 1.33 21.25 3.58
N ALA A 162 1.00 22.55 3.53
CA ALA A 162 0.50 23.20 2.31
C ALA A 162 1.46 23.07 1.12
N ALA A 163 2.78 23.01 1.35
CA ALA A 163 3.77 22.88 0.29
C ALA A 163 3.58 21.57 -0.50
N ALA A 164 3.29 20.46 0.18
CA ALA A 164 3.05 19.16 -0.46
C ALA A 164 1.82 19.19 -1.40
N TRP A 165 0.76 19.90 -0.98
CA TRP A 165 -0.47 20.04 -1.78
C TRP A 165 -0.28 20.98 -2.97
N LEU A 166 0.45 22.09 -2.79
CA LEU A 166 0.76 23.03 -3.88
C LEU A 166 1.68 22.39 -4.93
N GLU A 167 2.69 21.63 -4.51
CA GLU A 167 3.54 20.85 -5.42
C GLU A 167 2.70 19.84 -6.20
N THR A 168 1.83 19.11 -5.50
CA THR A 168 0.92 18.15 -6.13
C THR A 168 0.00 18.81 -7.16
N LEU A 169 -0.57 19.98 -6.84
CA LEU A 169 -1.42 20.74 -7.76
C LEU A 169 -0.66 21.13 -9.04
N SER A 170 0.60 21.57 -8.90
CA SER A 170 1.46 21.86 -10.04
C SER A 170 1.73 20.61 -10.88
N GLU A 171 1.91 19.45 -10.24
CA GLU A 171 2.21 18.19 -10.93
C GLU A 171 1.01 17.58 -11.68
N ILE A 172 -0.22 17.86 -11.24
CA ILE A 172 -1.44 17.35 -11.89
C ILE A 172 -2.07 18.36 -12.85
N ALA A 173 -1.53 19.57 -12.97
CA ALA A 173 -2.10 20.63 -13.80
C ALA A 173 -2.36 20.20 -15.26
N ASP A 174 -1.45 19.40 -15.84
CA ASP A 174 -1.58 18.88 -17.20
C ASP A 174 -2.65 17.78 -17.34
N ALA A 175 -3.03 17.14 -16.24
CA ALA A 175 -4.06 16.09 -16.21
C ALA A 175 -5.47 16.67 -15.99
N ILE A 176 -5.60 17.93 -15.57
CA ILE A 176 -6.88 18.56 -15.31
C ILE A 176 -7.36 19.27 -16.60
N PRO A 177 -8.58 19.00 -17.09
CA PRO A 177 -9.13 19.77 -18.20
C PRO A 177 -9.22 21.25 -17.81
N ILE A 178 -8.67 22.14 -18.66
CA ILE A 178 -8.55 23.60 -18.46
C ILE A 178 -9.86 24.26 -17.97
N GLN A 179 -11.01 23.68 -18.32
CA GLN A 179 -12.32 24.15 -17.88
C GLN A 179 -12.49 24.11 -16.34
N ALA A 180 -11.99 23.08 -15.67
CA ALA A 180 -12.07 22.97 -14.21
C ALA A 180 -11.19 23.99 -13.48
N VAL A 181 -10.03 24.33 -14.05
CA VAL A 181 -9.14 25.39 -13.55
C VAL A 181 -9.80 26.77 -13.70
N THR A 182 -10.50 26.98 -14.81
CA THR A 182 -11.18 28.24 -15.13
C THR A 182 -12.31 28.53 -14.14
N ASP A 183 -13.13 27.52 -13.82
CA ASP A 183 -14.21 27.68 -12.83
C ASP A 183 -13.65 27.96 -11.43
N LEU A 184 -12.54 27.32 -11.06
CA LEU A 184 -11.92 27.52 -9.75
C LEU A 184 -11.36 28.94 -9.56
N VAL A 185 -10.65 29.47 -10.55
CA VAL A 185 -10.04 30.81 -10.51
C VAL A 185 -11.12 31.91 -10.56
N ILE A 186 -12.17 31.71 -11.37
CA ILE A 186 -13.24 32.68 -11.53
C ILE A 186 -14.17 32.70 -10.30
N PHE A 187 -14.57 31.54 -9.76
CA PHE A 187 -15.45 31.52 -8.58
C PHE A 187 -14.70 31.87 -7.29
N GLY A 188 -13.45 31.45 -7.10
CA GLY A 188 -12.65 31.77 -5.92
C GLY A 188 -12.40 33.27 -5.71
N THR A 189 -12.34 34.05 -6.80
CA THR A 189 -12.13 35.50 -6.74
C THR A 189 -13.43 36.28 -6.51
N THR A 190 -14.59 35.72 -6.86
CA THR A 190 -15.89 36.38 -6.64
C THR A 190 -16.43 36.23 -5.20
N GLY A 191 -15.98 35.21 -4.46
CA GLY A 191 -16.40 34.97 -3.06
C GLY A 191 -15.80 35.92 -2.03
N GLN A 192 -14.63 36.51 -2.28
CA GLN A 192 -13.97 37.43 -1.32
C GLN A 192 -14.40 38.89 -1.45
N VAL A 193 -15.05 39.29 -2.54
CA VAL A 193 -15.48 40.71 -2.74
C VAL A 193 -16.78 41.04 -2.02
N ALA A 194 -17.53 40.04 -1.52
CA ALA A 194 -18.84 40.24 -0.90
C ALA A 194 -18.78 40.63 0.60
N SER A 195 -17.60 40.64 1.25
CA SER A 195 -17.51 40.89 2.70
C SER A 195 -17.02 42.28 3.09
N ILE A 196 -16.76 43.20 2.15
CA ILE A 196 -16.26 44.56 2.46
C ILE A 196 -17.36 45.64 2.39
N THR A 197 -18.65 45.27 2.23
CA THR A 197 -19.72 46.28 2.29
C THR A 197 -20.86 45.83 3.19
N CYS A 198 -20.74 46.13 4.48
CA CYS A 198 -21.84 46.40 5.41
C CYS A 198 -21.30 47.22 6.59
#